data_AF-A0A7K1CSJ2-F1
#
_entry.id   AF-A0A7K1CSJ2-F1
#
_cell.length_a   1.000
_cell.length_b   1.000
_cell.length_c   1.000
_cell.angle_alpha   90.00
_cell.angle_beta   90.00
_cell.angle_gamma   90.00
#
_symmetry.space_group_name_H-M   'P 1'
#
loop_
_entity.id
_entity.type
_entity.pdbx_description
1 polymer ?
#
loop_
_entity_poly.entity_id
_entity_poly.type
_entity_poly.pdbx_seq_one_letter_code
_entity_poly.pdbx_strand_id
1 'polypeptide(L)'
;ADASLAHAVAQQARDVVAQGDGRVAIICPEDMIPDITASLDTLSVHYGLARTAGLDQGLSIVPATLAKGLELDDVIVVEPAAIVEEDPQGLRLLYVTLTRSTRTLAVVHQRPLPDAMV
;
A
#
# COMPACT_ATOMS: atom_id res chain seq x y z
N ALA A 1 3.46 7.89 -16.11
CA ALA A 1 3.53 6.46 -16.51
C ALA A 1 2.91 5.57 -15.43
N ASP A 2 2.17 6.18 -14.50
CA ASP A 2 1.79 5.62 -13.21
C ASP A 2 0.43 4.93 -13.24
N ALA A 3 -0.38 5.22 -14.25
CA ALA A 3 -1.70 4.62 -14.43
C ALA A 3 -1.67 3.08 -14.49
N SER A 4 -0.63 2.47 -15.06
CA SER A 4 -0.52 0.99 -15.08
C SER A 4 -0.16 0.40 -13.71
N LEU A 5 0.66 1.10 -12.91
CA LEU A 5 0.99 0.67 -11.55
C LEU A 5 -0.23 0.79 -10.64
N ALA A 6 -0.89 1.95 -10.67
CA ALA A 6 -2.11 2.19 -9.90
C ALA A 6 -3.21 1.18 -10.25
N HIS A 7 -3.37 0.84 -11.54
CA HIS A 7 -4.29 -0.21 -11.96
C HIS A 7 -3.92 -1.59 -11.40
N ALA A 8 -2.64 -1.98 -11.46
CA ALA A 8 -2.18 -3.26 -10.90
C ALA A 8 -2.38 -3.33 -9.38
N VAL A 9 -2.13 -2.24 -8.65
CA VAL A 9 -2.40 -2.14 -7.21
C VAL A 9 -3.88 -2.30 -6.93
N ALA A 10 -4.75 -1.61 -7.68
CA ALA A 10 -6.19 -1.70 -7.49
C ALA A 10 -6.75 -3.10 -7.78
N GLN A 11 -6.23 -3.78 -8.82
CA GLN A 11 -6.55 -5.18 -9.11
C GLN A 11 -6.12 -6.10 -7.96
N GLN A 12 -4.87 -5.98 -7.50
CA GLN A 12 -4.35 -6.77 -6.39
C GLN A 12 -5.19 -6.56 -5.12
N ALA A 13 -5.54 -5.31 -4.80
CA ALA A 13 -6.36 -4.99 -3.64
C ALA A 13 -7.76 -5.59 -3.73
N ARG A 14 -8.40 -5.53 -4.90
CA ARG A 14 -9.70 -6.17 -5.14
C ARG A 14 -9.63 -7.68 -4.92
N ASP A 15 -8.59 -8.31 -5.44
CA ASP A 15 -8.45 -9.77 -5.36
C ASP A 15 -8.18 -10.23 -3.92
N VAL A 16 -7.36 -9.49 -3.15
CA VAL A 16 -7.11 -9.77 -1.72
C VAL A 16 -8.39 -9.56 -0.89
N VAL A 17 -9.11 -8.45 -1.10
CA VAL A 17 -10.38 -8.17 -0.40
C VAL A 17 -11.43 -9.25 -0.71
N ALA A 18 -11.47 -9.77 -1.95
CA ALA A 18 -12.42 -10.82 -2.32
C ALA A 18 -12.13 -12.20 -1.69
N GLN A 19 -10.90 -12.43 -1.21
CA GLN A 19 -10.47 -13.72 -0.67
C GLN A 19 -10.75 -13.88 0.83
N GLY A 20 -11.01 -12.80 1.57
CA GLY A 20 -11.13 -12.87 3.02
C GLY A 20 -11.85 -11.70 3.67
N ASP A 21 -11.90 -11.75 5.00
CA ASP A 21 -12.52 -10.77 5.89
C ASP A 21 -11.48 -9.96 6.69
N GLY A 22 -10.20 -10.07 6.32
CA GLY A 22 -9.08 -9.39 6.98
C GLY A 22 -9.05 -7.89 6.69
N ARG A 23 -8.33 -7.15 7.55
CA ARG A 23 -8.03 -5.73 7.32
C ARG A 23 -6.92 -5.62 6.27
N VAL A 24 -7.28 -5.18 5.08
CA VAL A 24 -6.35 -5.00 3.96
C VAL A 24 -5.83 -3.57 3.94
N ALA A 25 -4.54 -3.41 3.63
CA ALA A 25 -3.96 -2.08 3.46
C ALA A 25 -3.07 -1.96 2.24
N ILE A 26 -3.22 -0.86 1.51
CA ILE A 26 -2.24 -0.38 0.55
C ILE A 26 -1.34 0.61 1.29
N ILE A 27 -0.05 0.32 1.35
CA ILE A 27 0.96 1.24 1.88
C ILE A 27 1.80 1.77 0.72
N CYS A 28 1.75 3.08 0.49
CA CYS A 28 2.37 3.71 -0.67
C CYS A 28 2.97 5.09 -0.35
N PRO A 29 3.79 5.63 -1.25
CA PRO A 29 4.14 7.05 -1.26
C PRO A 29 2.90 7.96 -1.27
N GLU A 30 3.03 9.14 -0.68
CA GLU A 30 1.88 10.06 -0.51
C GLU A 30 1.41 10.66 -1.84
N ASP A 31 2.33 10.94 -2.75
CA ASP A 31 2.04 11.48 -4.09
C ASP A 31 1.33 10.49 -5.02
N MET A 32 1.39 9.18 -4.73
CA MET A 32 0.73 8.13 -5.50
C MET A 32 -0.72 7.87 -5.10
N ILE A 33 -1.19 8.40 -3.98
CA ILE A 33 -2.55 8.16 -3.47
C ILE A 33 -3.63 8.56 -4.50
N PRO A 34 -3.57 9.74 -5.16
CA PRO A 34 -4.61 10.14 -6.12
C PRO A 34 -4.83 9.13 -7.25
N ASP A 35 -3.75 8.61 -7.84
CA ASP A 35 -3.83 7.66 -8.96
C ASP A 35 -4.37 6.29 -8.52
N ILE A 36 -3.94 5.83 -7.33
CA ILE A 36 -4.45 4.59 -6.72
C ILE A 36 -5.95 4.73 -6.42
N THR A 37 -6.39 5.85 -5.84
CA THR A 37 -7.82 6.10 -5.56
C THR A 37 -8.66 6.14 -6.83
N ALA A 38 -8.20 6.83 -7.88
CA ALA A 38 -8.90 6.87 -9.16
C ALA A 38 -9.03 5.47 -9.80
N SER A 39 -8.01 4.62 -9.64
CA SER A 39 -8.03 3.24 -10.13
C SER A 39 -8.98 2.35 -9.32
N LEU A 40 -9.02 2.51 -8.00
CA LEU A 40 -9.97 1.81 -7.13
C LEU A 40 -11.43 2.22 -7.42
N ASP A 41 -11.67 3.51 -7.63
CA ASP A 41 -12.99 4.04 -8.00
C ASP A 41 -13.47 3.45 -9.33
N THR A 42 -12.58 3.37 -10.32
CA THR A 42 -12.86 2.74 -11.63
C THR A 42 -13.26 1.26 -11.49
N LEU A 43 -12.68 0.56 -10.51
CA LEU A 43 -12.98 -0.84 -10.21
C LEU A 43 -14.11 -1.01 -9.18
N SER A 44 -14.74 0.09 -8.73
CA SER A 44 -15.78 0.08 -7.69
C SER A 44 -15.37 -0.62 -6.39
N VAL A 45 -14.09 -0.46 -6.00
CA VAL A 45 -13.57 -1.00 -4.74
C VAL A 45 -13.74 0.05 -3.64
N HIS A 46 -14.41 -0.31 -2.56
CA HIS A 46 -14.57 0.58 -1.40
C HIS A 46 -13.28 0.63 -0.57
N TYR A 47 -12.84 1.83 -0.18
CA TYR A 47 -11.66 2.04 0.66
C TYR A 47 -11.85 3.19 1.65
N GLY A 48 -11.02 3.18 2.71
CA GLY A 48 -10.79 4.32 3.59
C GLY A 48 -9.41 4.93 3.39
N LEU A 49 -9.25 6.21 3.71
CA LEU A 49 -7.93 6.84 3.84
C LEU A 49 -7.59 6.95 5.32
N ALA A 50 -6.40 6.49 5.71
CA ALA A 50 -5.97 6.48 7.11
C ALA A 50 -5.98 7.87 7.77
N ARG A 51 -5.87 8.95 6.97
CA ARG A 51 -5.91 10.33 7.47
C ARG A 51 -7.32 10.82 7.85
N THR A 52 -8.38 10.27 7.28
CA THR A 52 -9.74 10.87 7.34
C THR A 52 -10.82 9.95 7.88
N ALA A 53 -10.74 8.63 7.65
CA ALA A 53 -11.86 7.71 7.90
C ALA A 53 -11.55 6.60 8.92
N GLY A 54 -10.35 6.59 9.52
CA GLY A 54 -9.91 5.46 10.35
C GLY A 54 -9.65 4.19 9.51
N LEU A 55 -9.12 3.14 10.15
CA LEU A 55 -8.78 1.85 9.53
C LEU A 55 -9.93 0.83 9.63
N ASP A 56 -11.16 1.32 9.82
CA ASP A 56 -12.34 0.50 10.07
C ASP A 56 -13.01 0.00 8.77
N GLN A 57 -12.43 0.35 7.62
CA GLN A 57 -12.84 -0.11 6.29
C GLN A 57 -12.07 -1.39 5.93
N GLY A 58 -12.72 -2.30 5.17
CA GLY A 58 -12.10 -3.56 4.74
C GLY A 58 -10.80 -3.37 3.95
N LEU A 59 -10.69 -2.27 3.20
CA LEU A 59 -9.46 -1.80 2.56
C LEU A 59 -9.13 -0.38 3.03
N SER A 60 -7.88 -0.16 3.42
CA SER A 60 -7.36 1.16 3.78
C SER A 60 -6.15 1.57 2.94
N ILE A 61 -6.03 2.85 2.61
CA ILE A 61 -4.84 3.42 1.97
C ILE A 61 -4.08 4.22 3.02
N VAL A 62 -2.78 3.93 3.13
CA VAL A 62 -1.91 4.41 4.19
C VAL A 62 -0.64 5.00 3.55
N PRO A 63 -0.35 6.30 3.74
CA PRO A 63 0.98 6.82 3.43
C PRO A 63 2.05 6.04 4.20
N ALA A 64 3.17 5.69 3.56
CA ALA A 64 4.23 4.89 4.21
C ALA A 64 4.70 5.51 5.54
N THR A 65 4.80 6.84 5.60
CA THR A 65 5.15 7.61 6.80
C THR A 65 4.18 7.43 7.99
N LEU A 66 2.95 7.00 7.73
CA LEU A 66 1.92 6.73 8.74
C LEU A 66 1.77 5.23 9.07
N ALA A 67 2.56 4.35 8.48
CA ALA A 67 2.45 2.90 8.70
C ALA A 67 2.82 2.48 10.13
N LYS A 68 3.63 3.27 10.84
CA LYS A 68 4.14 2.91 12.16
C LYS A 68 3.01 2.75 13.18
N GLY A 69 3.02 1.63 13.89
CA GLY A 69 2.03 1.32 14.93
C GLY A 69 0.74 0.71 14.40
N LEU A 70 0.63 0.50 13.09
CA LEU A 70 -0.47 -0.25 12.50
C LEU A 70 -0.16 -1.75 12.51
N GLU A 71 -1.20 -2.54 12.66
CA GLU A 71 -1.19 -3.99 12.48
C GLU A 71 -2.34 -4.33 11.55
N LEU A 72 -2.02 -4.92 10.40
CA LEU A 72 -2.94 -5.17 9.29
C LEU A 72 -2.79 -6.62 8.87
N ASP A 73 -3.88 -7.26 8.48
CA ASP A 73 -3.85 -8.67 8.13
C ASP A 73 -3.10 -8.87 6.81
N ASP A 74 -3.49 -8.10 5.80
CA ASP A 74 -2.96 -8.21 4.44
C ASP A 74 -2.43 -6.85 3.97
N VAL A 75 -1.18 -6.79 3.54
CA VAL A 75 -0.51 -5.53 3.16
C VAL A 75 -0.01 -5.59 1.72
N ILE A 76 -0.30 -4.54 0.96
CA ILE A 76 0.22 -4.29 -0.38
C ILE A 76 1.16 -3.09 -0.29
N VAL A 77 2.46 -3.33 -0.41
CA VAL A 77 3.48 -2.27 -0.42
C VAL A 77 3.74 -1.83 -1.85
N VAL A 78 3.57 -0.55 -2.11
CA VAL A 78 3.67 0.03 -3.46
C VAL A 78 4.98 0.79 -3.61
N GLU A 79 5.69 0.48 -4.69
CA GLU A 79 6.89 1.20 -5.14
C GLU A 79 7.96 1.37 -4.03
N PRO A 80 8.58 0.28 -3.51
CA PRO A 80 9.53 0.35 -2.40
C PRO A 80 10.69 1.32 -2.58
N ALA A 81 11.16 1.51 -3.82
CA ALA A 81 12.19 2.50 -4.12
C ALA A 81 11.72 3.92 -3.78
N ALA A 82 10.43 4.25 -3.98
CA ALA A 82 9.87 5.56 -3.65
C ALA A 82 9.80 5.75 -2.15
N ILE A 83 9.35 4.72 -1.44
CA ILE A 83 9.29 4.74 0.02
C ILE A 83 10.68 5.02 0.63
N VAL A 84 11.75 4.48 0.04
CA VAL A 84 13.11 4.76 0.49
C VAL A 84 13.52 6.21 0.21
N GLU A 85 13.07 6.80 -0.90
CA GLU A 85 13.39 8.18 -1.29
C GLU A 85 12.62 9.23 -0.48
N GLU A 86 11.45 8.89 0.08
CA GLU A 86 10.59 9.81 0.84
C GLU A 86 11.16 10.24 2.21
N ASP A 87 12.07 9.47 2.80
CA ASP A 87 12.55 9.70 4.17
C ASP A 87 14.07 9.56 4.28
N PRO A 88 14.77 10.42 5.06
CA PRO A 88 16.21 10.29 5.29
C PRO A 88 16.63 8.93 5.89
N GLN A 89 15.72 8.26 6.59
CA GLN A 89 15.84 6.89 7.09
C GLN A 89 15.03 5.91 6.23
N GLY A 90 15.00 6.10 4.91
CA GLY A 90 14.15 5.37 3.98
C GLY A 90 14.14 3.84 4.10
N LEU A 91 15.31 3.20 4.27
CA LEU A 91 15.37 1.75 4.49
C LEU A 91 14.69 1.31 5.79
N ARG A 92 14.73 2.16 6.83
CA ARG A 92 13.99 1.93 8.08
C ARG A 92 12.49 2.11 7.87
N LEU A 93 12.08 3.13 7.11
CA LEU A 93 10.68 3.34 6.75
C LEU A 93 10.11 2.15 5.96
N LEU A 94 10.89 1.66 5.00
CA LEU A 94 10.56 0.47 4.21
C LEU A 94 10.45 -0.77 5.10
N TYR A 95 11.42 -1.00 6.00
CA TYR A 95 11.35 -2.11 6.96
C TYR A 95 10.09 -2.05 7.83
N VAL A 96 9.75 -0.86 8.35
CA VAL A 96 8.51 -0.67 9.13
C VAL A 96 7.28 -1.05 8.28
N THR A 97 7.23 -0.58 7.03
CA THR A 97 6.15 -0.84 6.09
C THR A 97 5.97 -2.32 5.77
N LEU A 98 7.06 -3.03 5.43
CA LEU A 98 7.05 -4.46 5.12
C LEU A 98 6.66 -5.34 6.31
N THR A 99 6.81 -4.84 7.53
CA THR A 99 6.54 -5.60 8.77
C THR A 99 5.18 -5.27 9.40
N ARG A 100 4.28 -4.58 8.68
CA ARG A 100 2.92 -4.29 9.18
C ARG A 100 1.93 -5.44 8.96
N SER A 101 2.24 -6.38 8.07
CA SER A 101 1.39 -7.54 7.76
C SER A 101 1.47 -8.62 8.84
N THR A 102 0.33 -9.16 9.24
CA THR A 102 0.24 -10.34 10.13
C THR A 102 -0.10 -11.63 9.38
N ARG A 103 -0.64 -11.56 8.15
CA ARG A 103 -0.98 -12.71 7.30
C ARG A 103 -0.23 -12.70 5.99
N THR A 104 -0.53 -11.76 5.09
CA THR A 104 0.05 -11.72 3.75
C THR A 104 0.69 -10.37 3.43
N LEU A 105 1.73 -10.42 2.61
CA LEU A 105 2.46 -9.26 2.10
C LEU A 105 2.62 -9.40 0.59
N ALA A 106 2.14 -8.42 -0.15
CA ALA A 106 2.39 -8.26 -1.58
C ALA A 106 3.23 -7.00 -1.80
N VAL A 107 4.15 -7.05 -2.76
CA VAL A 107 4.91 -5.89 -3.22
C VAL A 107 4.57 -5.65 -4.68
N VAL A 108 4.14 -4.44 -5.01
CA VAL A 108 3.81 -4.03 -6.39
C VAL A 108 4.68 -2.84 -6.75
N HIS A 109 5.48 -2.97 -7.81
CA HIS A 109 6.46 -1.97 -8.18
C HIS A 109 6.68 -1.93 -9.70
N GLN A 110 7.08 -0.77 -10.21
CA GLN A 110 7.58 -0.63 -11.58
C GLN A 110 9.08 -0.36 -11.62
N ARG A 111 9.61 0.39 -10.64
CA ARG A 111 11.06 0.62 -10.58
C ARG A 111 11.77 -0.60 -9.99
N PRO A 112 13.09 -0.74 -10.22
CA PRO A 112 13.86 -1.78 -9.55
C PRO A 112 13.66 -1.73 -8.04
N LEU A 113 13.59 -2.90 -7.40
CA LEU A 113 13.56 -2.97 -5.95
C LEU A 113 14.87 -2.40 -5.36
N PRO A 114 14.83 -1.79 -4.17
CA PRO A 114 16.04 -1.44 -3.43
C PRO A 114 16.98 -2.64 -3.29
N ASP A 115 18.28 -2.42 -3.40
CA ASP A 115 19.31 -3.48 -3.31
C ASP A 115 19.16 -4.36 -2.06
N ALA A 116 18.67 -3.80 -0.96
CA ALA A 116 18.43 -4.52 0.30
C ALA A 116 17.31 -5.58 0.23
N MET A 117 16.54 -5.64 -0.85
CA MET A 117 15.43 -6.57 -1.07
C MET A 117 15.74 -7.70 -2.07
N VAL A 118 16.92 -7.70 -2.68
CA VAL A 118 17.30 -8.63 -3.78
C VAL A 118 18.29 -9.69 -3.31
#